data_AF-A0A7C3K3Z3-F1
#
_entry.id   AF-A0A7C3K3Z3-F1
#
_cell.length_a   1.000
_cell.length_b   1.000
_cell.length_c   1.000
_cell.angle_alpha   90.00
_cell.angle_beta   90.00
_cell.angle_gamma   90.00
#
_symmetry.space_group_name_H-M   'P 1'
#
loop_
_entity.id
_entity.type
_entity.pdbx_description
1 polymer ?
#
loop_
_entity_poly.entity_id
_entity_poly.type
_entity_poly.pdbx_seq_one_letter_code
_entity_poly.pdbx_strand_id
1 'polypeptide(L)'
;MQFFYWFVLLIAVGIAIFALQNSSAPLITVKFLVWNFETSLIYTILGSAGVGILMILFLWIPKAIRASLKLRELKKKVENLEKMVYGPSPSIQKTEPHQKP
;
A
#
# COMPACT_ATOMS: atom_id res chain seq x y z
N MET A 1 8.95 14.54 -8.20
CA MET A 1 8.72 14.10 -6.81
C MET A 1 8.22 15.22 -5.90
N GLN A 2 8.78 16.44 -5.93
CA GLN A 2 8.36 17.54 -5.04
C GLN A 2 6.90 18.03 -5.25
N PHE A 3 6.41 18.01 -6.49
CA PHE A 3 5.01 18.36 -6.82
C PHE A 3 3.98 17.49 -6.09
N PHE A 4 4.30 16.22 -5.84
CA PHE A 4 3.41 15.30 -5.12
C PHE A 4 3.18 15.76 -3.68
N TYR A 5 4.22 16.24 -2.98
CA TYR A 5 4.07 16.74 -1.62
C TYR A 5 3.19 17.98 -1.54
N TRP A 6 3.31 18.89 -2.51
CA TRP A 6 2.42 20.05 -2.61
C TRP A 6 0.97 19.66 -2.86
N PHE A 7 0.74 18.66 -3.70
CA PHE A 7 -0.59 18.11 -3.95
C PHE A 7 -1.19 17.45 -2.69
N VAL A 8 -0.41 16.63 -1.98
CA VAL A 8 -0.82 16.02 -0.71
C VAL A 8 -1.12 17.09 0.34
N LEU A 9 -0.28 18.12 0.45
CA LEU A 9 -0.51 19.24 1.36
C LEU A 9 -1.83 19.96 1.04
N LEU A 10 -2.10 20.23 -0.24
CA LEU A 10 -3.34 20.87 -0.68
C LEU A 10 -4.56 20.05 -0.27
N ILE A 11 -4.52 18.73 -0.47
CA ILE A 11 -5.60 17.83 -0.03
C ILE A 11 -5.72 17.85 1.50
N ALA A 12 -4.62 17.76 2.23
CA ALA A 12 -4.63 17.76 3.69
C ALA A 12 -5.25 19.05 4.27
N VAL A 13 -4.90 20.20 3.70
CA VAL A 13 -5.51 21.49 4.06
C VAL A 13 -7.00 21.49 3.75
N GLY A 14 -7.41 20.99 2.59
CA GLY A 14 -8.84 20.87 2.24
C GLY A 14 -9.62 20.00 3.22
N ILE A 15 -9.06 18.85 3.63
CA ILE A 15 -9.66 17.96 4.64
C ILE A 15 -9.75 18.66 6.01
N ALA A 16 -8.72 19.41 6.41
CA ALA A 16 -8.71 20.14 7.67
C ALA A 16 -9.79 21.24 7.69
N ILE A 17 -9.92 22.00 6.61
CA ILE A 17 -10.96 23.03 6.46
C ILE A 17 -12.35 22.38 6.51
N PHE A 18 -12.55 21.28 5.77
CA PHE A 18 -13.80 20.52 5.80
C PHE A 18 -14.15 20.05 7.21
N ALA A 19 -13.18 19.48 7.95
CA ALA A 19 -13.38 19.04 9.31
C ALA A 19 -13.74 20.21 10.25
N LEU A 20 -13.05 21.34 10.12
CA LEU A 20 -13.33 22.51 10.94
C LEU A 20 -14.73 23.07 10.67
N GLN A 21 -15.12 23.22 9.41
CA GLN A 21 -16.44 23.73 9.02
C GLN A 21 -17.59 22.82 9.48
N ASN A 22 -17.37 21.51 9.53
CA ASN A 22 -18.40 20.53 9.93
C ASN A 22 -18.32 20.13 11.41
N SER A 23 -17.40 20.73 12.19
CA SER A 23 -17.16 20.33 13.60
C SER A 23 -18.31 20.68 14.53
N SER A 24 -19.04 21.76 14.26
CA SER A 24 -20.22 22.20 15.02
C SER A 24 -21.55 21.72 14.43
N ALA A 25 -21.51 20.94 13.34
CA ALA A 25 -22.72 20.42 12.75
C ALA A 25 -23.38 19.39 13.69
N PRO A 26 -24.73 19.32 13.74
CA PRO A 26 -25.42 18.26 14.46
C PRO A 26 -24.98 16.87 14.00
N LEU A 27 -25.12 15.88 14.90
CA LEU A 27 -24.87 14.49 14.54
C LEU A 27 -25.85 14.05 13.44
N ILE A 28 -25.36 13.22 12.54
CA ILE A 28 -26.16 12.57 11.51
C ILE A 28 -26.49 11.15 11.93
N THR A 29 -27.67 10.69 11.54
CA THR A 29 -28.07 9.29 11.72
C THR A 29 -27.64 8.47 10.51
N VAL A 30 -26.81 7.46 10.74
CA VAL A 30 -26.41 6.47 9.73
C VAL A 30 -27.28 5.22 9.90
N LYS A 31 -27.93 4.80 8.80
CA LYS A 31 -28.70 3.55 8.71
C LYS A 31 -27.98 2.59 7.78
N PHE A 32 -27.57 1.43 8.28
CA PHE A 32 -26.93 0.40 7.47
C PHE A 32 -27.45 -0.98 7.86
N LEU A 33 -28.22 -1.59 6.96
CA LEU A 33 -28.85 -2.89 7.18
C LEU A 33 -29.71 -2.88 8.47
N VAL A 34 -29.29 -3.59 9.53
CA VAL A 34 -29.96 -3.62 10.85
C VAL A 34 -29.39 -2.61 11.84
N TRP A 35 -28.31 -1.91 11.49
CA TRP A 35 -27.66 -0.93 12.37
C TRP A 35 -28.21 0.47 12.15
N ASN A 36 -28.39 1.17 13.26
CA ASN A 36 -28.73 2.58 13.31
C ASN A 36 -27.87 3.23 14.40
N PHE A 37 -27.10 4.25 14.03
CA PHE A 37 -26.25 4.97 14.98
C PHE A 37 -26.11 6.43 14.58
N GLU A 38 -25.88 7.28 15.57
CA GLU A 38 -25.62 8.70 15.37
C GLU A 38 -24.12 8.98 15.48
N THR A 39 -23.61 9.78 14.56
CA THR A 39 -22.19 10.13 14.52
C THR A 39 -21.98 11.45 13.78
N SER A 40 -20.79 12.03 13.89
CA SER A 40 -20.45 13.19 13.07
C SER A 40 -20.28 12.79 11.60
N LEU A 41 -20.53 13.74 10.70
CA LEU A 41 -20.29 13.55 9.26
C LEU A 41 -18.82 13.15 9.00
N ILE A 42 -17.90 13.77 9.72
CA ILE A 42 -16.46 13.56 9.58
C ILE A 42 -16.09 12.11 9.93
N TYR A 43 -16.57 11.59 11.06
CA TYR A 43 -16.32 10.20 11.45
C TYR A 43 -16.97 9.20 10.50
N THR A 44 -18.15 9.52 9.95
CA THR A 44 -18.81 8.66 8.95
C THR A 44 -17.96 8.51 7.69
N ILE A 45 -17.46 9.63 7.16
CA ILE A 45 -16.61 9.63 5.95
C ILE A 45 -15.28 8.93 6.24
N LEU A 46 -14.62 9.26 7.35
CA LEU A 46 -13.31 8.69 7.66
C LEU A 46 -13.39 7.19 7.96
N GLY A 47 -14.41 6.77 8.70
CA GLY A 47 -14.67 5.37 9.01
C GLY A 47 -14.99 4.55 7.78
N SER A 48 -15.89 5.04 6.90
CA SER A 48 -16.24 4.32 5.66
C SER A 48 -15.07 4.21 4.68
N ALA A 49 -14.31 5.29 4.49
CA ALA A 49 -13.10 5.26 3.67
C ALA A 49 -12.05 4.29 4.25
N GLY A 50 -11.83 4.33 5.57
CA GLY A 50 -10.92 3.42 6.26
C GLY A 50 -11.30 1.95 6.08
N VAL A 51 -12.59 1.62 6.26
CA VAL A 51 -13.11 0.26 6.02
C VAL A 51 -12.92 -0.15 4.55
N GLY A 52 -13.16 0.76 3.59
CA GLY A 52 -12.92 0.50 2.17
C GLY A 52 -11.46 0.16 1.87
N ILE A 53 -10.50 0.90 2.44
CA ILE A 53 -9.06 0.61 2.31
C ILE A 53 -8.73 -0.76 2.91
N LEU A 54 -9.23 -1.05 4.12
CA LEU A 54 -9.02 -2.34 4.77
C LEU A 54 -9.57 -3.50 3.92
N MET A 55 -10.74 -3.33 3.30
CA MET A 55 -11.31 -4.32 2.38
C MET A 55 -10.42 -4.54 1.15
N ILE A 56 -9.92 -3.46 0.54
CA ILE A 56 -9.01 -3.57 -0.62
C ILE A 56 -7.72 -4.32 -0.22
N LEU A 57 -7.12 -3.95 0.92
CA LEU A 57 -5.93 -4.61 1.44
C LEU A 57 -6.19 -6.08 1.72
N PHE A 58 -7.31 -6.40 2.35
CA PHE A 58 -7.73 -7.77 2.64
C PHE A 58 -7.84 -8.61 1.37
N LEU A 59 -8.49 -8.07 0.33
CA LEU A 59 -8.60 -8.73 -0.98
C LEU A 59 -7.26 -8.85 -1.73
N TRP A 60 -6.27 -8.02 -1.38
CA TRP A 60 -4.95 -8.05 -2.00
C TRP A 60 -4.03 -9.13 -1.40
N ILE A 61 -4.23 -9.53 -0.14
CA ILE A 61 -3.39 -10.52 0.57
C ILE A 61 -3.22 -11.83 -0.23
N PRO A 62 -4.29 -12.50 -0.73
CA PRO A 62 -4.13 -13.76 -1.46
C PRO A 62 -3.34 -13.59 -2.76
N LYS A 63 -3.49 -12.44 -3.43
CA LYS A 63 -2.73 -12.12 -4.65
C LYS A 63 -1.26 -11.95 -4.33
N ALA A 64 -0.92 -11.21 -3.27
CA ALA A 64 0.44 -11.02 -2.82
C ALA A 64 1.12 -12.35 -2.43
N ILE A 65 0.40 -13.24 -1.74
CA ILE A 65 0.92 -14.58 -1.40
C ILE A 65 1.24 -15.39 -2.65
N ARG A 66 0.30 -15.49 -3.60
CA ARG A 66 0.52 -16.22 -4.87
C ARG A 66 1.69 -15.65 -5.67
N ALA A 67 1.80 -14.33 -5.73
CA ALA A 67 2.92 -13.66 -6.39
C ALA A 67 4.26 -14.00 -5.73
N SER A 68 4.32 -14.03 -4.39
CA SER A 68 5.51 -14.40 -3.63
C SER A 68 5.94 -15.85 -3.89
N LEU A 69 4.99 -16.80 -3.88
CA LEU A 69 5.27 -18.21 -4.20
C LEU A 69 5.81 -18.36 -5.63
N LYS A 70 5.14 -17.74 -6.61
CA LYS A 70 5.59 -17.75 -8.00
C LYS A 70 6.97 -17.14 -8.17
N LEU A 71 7.28 -16.05 -7.46
CA LEU A 71 8.60 -15.44 -7.48
C LEU A 71 9.69 -16.40 -6.96
N ARG A 72 9.41 -17.16 -5.90
CA ARG A 72 10.34 -18.18 -5.38
C ARG A 72 10.57 -19.31 -6.38
N GLU A 73 9.52 -19.78 -7.06
CA GLU A 73 9.64 -20.79 -8.11
C GLU A 73 10.47 -20.29 -9.30
N LEU A 74 10.20 -19.08 -9.77
CA LEU A 74 10.96 -18.47 -10.87
C LEU A 74 12.45 -18.32 -10.50
N LYS A 75 12.75 -17.85 -9.28
CA LYS A 75 14.15 -17.75 -8.80
C LYS A 75 14.87 -19.10 -8.79
N LYS A 76 14.22 -20.16 -8.31
CA LYS A 76 14.78 -21.52 -8.35
C LYS A 76 15.03 -22.01 -9.78
N LYS A 77 14.12 -21.73 -10.70
CA LYS A 77 14.30 -22.09 -12.12
C LYS A 77 15.48 -21.36 -12.74
N VAL A 78 15.63 -20.06 -12.47
CA VAL A 78 16.79 -19.28 -12.92
C VAL A 78 18.09 -19.86 -12.38
N GLU A 79 18.17 -20.11 -11.07
CA GLU A 79 19.38 -20.69 -10.45
C GLU A 79 19.74 -22.07 -11.05
N ASN A 80 18.74 -22.93 -11.29
CA ASN A 80 18.97 -24.24 -11.89
C ASN A 80 19.44 -24.12 -13.35
N LEU A 81 18.87 -23.20 -14.13
CA LEU A 81 19.30 -22.94 -15.51
C LEU A 81 20.72 -22.38 -15.54
N GLU A 82 21.06 -21.45 -14.65
CA GLU A 82 22.42 -20.91 -14.52
C GLU A 82 23.43 -22.02 -14.19
N LYS A 83 23.10 -22.93 -13.27
CA LYS A 83 23.95 -24.09 -12.95
C LYS A 83 24.14 -25.04 -14.14
N MET A 84 23.11 -25.22 -14.98
CA MET A 84 23.20 -26.07 -16.18
C MET A 84 24.01 -25.43 -17.31
N VAL A 85 23.92 -24.10 -17.47
CA VAL A 85 24.60 -23.38 -18.55
C VAL A 85 26.07 -23.09 -18.21
N TYR A 86 26.36 -22.75 -16.95
CA TYR A 86 27.69 -22.32 -16.52
C TYR A 86 28.45 -23.33 -15.64
N GLY A 87 27.84 -24.48 -15.29
CA GLY A 87 28.40 -25.44 -14.32
C GLY A 87 28.46 -24.87 -12.89
N PRO A 88 29.04 -25.59 -11.91
CA PRO A 88 29.31 -25.03 -10.58
C PRO A 88 30.43 -23.99 -10.68
N SER A 89 30.09 -22.78 -11.12
CA SER A 89 31.03 -21.67 -11.19
C SER A 89 31.15 -21.03 -9.80
N PRO A 90 32.37 -20.78 -9.29
CA PRO A 90 32.57 -20.14 -8.00
C PRO A 90 32.00 -18.72 -8.07
N SER A 91 31.19 -18.39 -7.07
CA SER A 91 30.66 -17.06 -6.74
C SER A 91 31.27 -15.94 -7.58
N ILE A 92 30.45 -15.32 -8.45
CA ILE A 92 30.77 -14.01 -9.00
C ILE A 92 31.03 -13.10 -7.81
N GLN A 93 32.32 -12.88 -7.51
CA GLN A 93 32.77 -11.77 -6.70
C GLN A 93 32.12 -10.55 -7.32
N LYS A 94 31.21 -9.93 -6.55
CA LYS A 94 30.75 -8.58 -6.78
C LYS A 94 32.00 -7.75 -7.00
N THR A 95 32.29 -7.41 -8.25
CA THR A 95 33.39 -6.58 -8.65
C THR A 95 33.21 -5.24 -7.94
N GLU A 96 33.91 -5.08 -6.83
CA GLU A 96 34.27 -3.76 -6.34
C GLU A 96 34.98 -3.07 -7.51
N PRO A 97 34.52 -1.88 -7.93
CA PRO A 97 35.20 -1.15 -8.97
C PRO A 97 36.57 -0.80 -8.42
N HIS A 98 37.60 -1.38 -9.04
CA HIS A 98 39.00 -1.04 -8.86
C HIS A 98 39.16 0.47 -8.77
N GLN A 99 39.42 0.96 -7.56
CA GLN A 99 40.09 2.22 -7.32
C GLN A 99 41.54 2.03 -7.80
N LYS A 100 41.85 2.59 -8.98
CA LYS A 100 43.22 2.72 -9.48
C LYS A 100 43.79 4.09 -9.07
N PRO A 101 45.12 4.22 -8.96
CA PRO A 101 45.83 5.16 -8.09
C PRO A 101 45.74 6.62 -8.50
#